data_AF-A0A7S2JW03-F1
#
_entry.id   AF-A0A7S2JW03-F1
#
_cell.length_a   1.000
_cell.length_b   1.000
_cell.length_c   1.000
_cell.angle_alpha   90.00
_cell.angle_beta   90.00
_cell.angle_gamma   90.00
#
_symmetry.space_group_name_H-M   'P 1'
#
loop_
_entity.id
_entity.type
_entity.pdbx_description
1 polymer ?
#
loop_
_entity_poly.entity_id
_entity_poly.type
_entity_poly.pdbx_seq_one_letter_code
_entity_poly.pdbx_strand_id
1 'polypeptide(L)'
;EELQGVVSRLTPSEARAVGIAAMSRHFGIDYTQVFEAVDRDHSGTVSRVEFRRYITQVLPAHAATDTPRPTNRQLALFGLNSAIPFVVFGMLDNSIMILGGDVVDDLVGSTLQLSTLACAAIANTFADVLGISIGNTVEALSSRCGVPSANLTQAQAEMPMVRRLGLACGSFGILVGCVIGMSPLLFMDHDAKALKDAFAKVDTDGSGALELPELRRALAGAGLQDVDD
;
A
#
# COMPACT_ATOMS: atom_id res chain seq x y z
N GLU A 1 45.43 7.96 4.19
CA GLU A 1 46.26 9.14 3.90
C GLU A 1 47.12 8.99 2.63
N GLU A 2 47.72 7.82 2.33
CA GLU A 2 48.51 7.63 1.09
C GLU A 2 47.74 7.86 -0.22
N LEU A 3 46.51 7.33 -0.35
CA LEU A 3 45.69 7.53 -1.55
C LEU A 3 45.31 8.99 -1.80
N GLN A 4 45.04 9.77 -0.74
CA GLN A 4 44.76 11.20 -0.86
C GLN A 4 46.01 12.00 -1.29
N GLY A 5 47.20 11.57 -0.84
CA GLY A 5 48.48 12.14 -1.26
C GLY A 5 48.89 11.80 -2.70
N VAL A 6 48.41 10.68 -3.25
CA VAL A 6 48.60 10.30 -4.65
C VAL A 6 47.62 11.05 -5.55
N VAL A 7 46.34 11.14 -5.16
CA VAL A 7 45.31 11.86 -5.93
C VAL A 7 45.61 13.36 -6.03
N SER A 8 46.20 13.96 -5.01
CA SER A 8 46.60 15.38 -5.03
C SER A 8 47.79 15.71 -5.94
N ARG A 9 48.52 14.69 -6.41
CA ARG A 9 49.63 14.82 -7.37
C ARG A 9 49.22 14.56 -8.81
N LEU A 10 48.02 14.04 -9.03
CA LEU A 10 47.49 13.79 -10.36
C LEU A 10 47.00 15.10 -10.97
N THR A 11 47.25 15.25 -12.27
CA THR A 11 46.59 16.31 -13.04
C THR A 11 45.07 16.07 -13.05
N PRO A 12 44.24 17.11 -13.23
CA PRO A 12 42.79 16.96 -13.25
C PRO A 12 42.29 15.94 -14.28
N SER A 13 43.00 15.75 -15.39
CA SER A 13 42.71 14.74 -16.41
C SER A 13 43.01 13.32 -15.93
N GLU A 14 44.15 13.11 -15.27
CA GLU A 14 44.54 11.79 -14.75
C GLU A 14 43.65 11.35 -13.58
N ALA A 15 43.29 12.26 -12.68
CA ALA A 15 42.37 11.97 -11.58
C ALA A 15 40.98 11.55 -12.10
N ARG A 16 40.55 12.13 -13.23
CA ARG A 16 39.29 11.77 -13.90
C ARG A 16 39.37 10.44 -14.61
N ALA A 17 40.46 10.16 -15.33
CA ALA A 17 40.68 8.86 -15.96
C ALA A 17 40.66 7.72 -14.92
N VAL A 18 41.31 7.94 -13.76
CA VAL A 18 41.29 7.01 -12.63
C VAL A 18 39.87 6.88 -12.04
N GLY A 19 39.13 7.98 -11.91
CA GLY A 19 37.74 7.96 -11.43
C GLY A 19 36.79 7.20 -12.36
N ILE A 20 36.91 7.40 -13.67
CA ILE A 20 36.14 6.69 -14.70
C ILE A 20 36.50 5.20 -14.66
N ALA A 21 37.78 4.84 -14.65
CA ALA A 21 38.22 3.45 -14.58
C ALA A 21 37.76 2.73 -13.29
N ALA A 22 37.76 3.44 -12.15
CA ALA A 22 37.26 2.91 -10.88
C ALA A 22 35.74 2.66 -10.91
N MET A 23 34.96 3.61 -11.44
CA MET A 23 33.51 3.46 -11.63
C MET A 23 33.19 2.34 -12.62
N SER A 24 33.94 2.23 -13.72
CA SER A 24 33.76 1.19 -14.74
C SER A 24 33.95 -0.20 -14.14
N ARG A 25 34.94 -0.37 -13.27
CA ARG A 25 35.20 -1.63 -12.57
C ARG A 25 34.13 -1.97 -11.53
N HIS A 26 33.58 -0.97 -10.85
CA HIS A 26 32.59 -1.19 -9.79
C HIS A 26 31.20 -1.54 -10.33
N PHE A 27 30.78 -0.90 -11.43
CA PHE A 27 29.46 -1.12 -12.03
C PHE A 27 29.47 -2.06 -13.24
N GLY A 28 30.64 -2.51 -13.70
CA GLY A 28 30.77 -3.42 -14.83
C GLY A 28 30.39 -2.79 -16.19
N ILE A 29 30.37 -1.47 -16.27
CA ILE A 29 29.98 -0.69 -17.45
C ILE A 29 31.20 0.11 -17.91
N ASP A 30 31.61 0.00 -19.17
CA ASP A 30 32.75 0.75 -19.70
C ASP A 30 32.37 2.22 -19.93
N TYR A 31 32.59 3.06 -18.91
CA TYR A 31 32.32 4.50 -18.99
C TYR A 31 33.34 5.27 -19.84
N THR A 32 34.44 4.63 -20.29
CA THR A 32 35.47 5.27 -21.13
C THR A 32 34.89 5.60 -22.50
N GLN A 33 34.20 4.64 -23.12
CA GLN A 33 33.52 4.83 -24.40
C GLN A 33 32.39 5.86 -24.30
N VAL A 34 31.65 5.86 -23.19
CA VAL A 34 30.58 6.83 -22.95
C VAL A 34 31.15 8.24 -22.80
N PHE A 35 32.25 8.38 -22.06
CA PHE A 35 32.92 9.66 -21.87
C PHE A 35 33.48 10.19 -23.19
N GLU A 36 34.17 9.36 -23.98
CA GLU A 36 34.67 9.73 -25.31
C GLU A 36 33.56 10.07 -26.30
N ALA A 37 32.41 9.40 -26.21
CA ALA A 37 31.25 9.73 -27.04
C ALA A 37 30.62 11.08 -26.69
N VAL A 38 30.79 11.54 -25.44
CA VAL A 38 30.26 12.83 -24.94
C VAL A 38 31.27 13.96 -25.16
N ASP A 39 32.55 13.72 -24.89
CA ASP A 39 33.67 14.66 -24.98
C ASP A 39 34.19 14.74 -26.43
N ARG A 40 33.48 15.52 -27.25
CA ARG A 40 33.69 15.51 -28.70
C ARG A 40 34.86 16.39 -29.11
N ASP A 41 35.14 17.41 -28.32
CA ASP A 41 36.31 18.26 -28.51
C ASP A 41 37.61 17.65 -27.92
N HIS A 42 37.50 16.47 -27.30
CA HIS A 42 38.60 15.72 -26.69
C HIS A 42 39.37 16.58 -25.67
N SER A 43 38.66 17.48 -24.98
CA SER A 43 39.24 18.36 -23.98
C SER A 43 39.55 17.64 -22.66
N GLY A 44 39.12 16.39 -22.51
CA GLY A 44 39.17 15.64 -21.26
C GLY A 44 38.11 16.11 -20.26
N THR A 45 37.17 16.96 -20.69
CA THR A 45 36.13 17.54 -19.84
C THR A 45 34.79 17.60 -20.54
N VAL A 46 33.72 17.09 -19.92
CA VAL A 46 32.38 17.26 -20.47
C VAL A 46 31.86 18.67 -20.15
N SER A 47 31.76 19.51 -21.18
CA SER A 47 31.17 20.84 -21.07
C SER A 47 29.64 20.79 -20.93
N ARG A 48 29.02 21.87 -20.44
CA ARG A 48 27.54 21.96 -20.36
C ARG A 48 26.86 21.78 -21.73
N VAL A 49 27.54 22.17 -22.81
CA VAL A 49 27.00 22.09 -24.18
C VAL A 49 27.03 20.64 -24.66
N GLU A 50 28.13 19.93 -24.44
CA GLU A 50 28.27 18.51 -24.76
C GLU A 50 27.33 17.65 -23.94
N PHE A 51 27.24 17.91 -22.64
CA PHE A 51 26.28 17.22 -21.77
C PHE A 51 24.84 17.41 -22.23
N ARG A 52 24.44 18.66 -22.51
CA ARG A 52 23.08 18.96 -23.00
C ARG A 52 22.80 18.26 -24.32
N ARG A 53 23.76 18.23 -25.23
CA ARG A 53 23.62 17.54 -26.53
C ARG A 53 23.50 16.03 -26.34
N TYR A 54 24.36 15.43 -25.54
CA TYR A 54 24.33 14.00 -25.24
C TYR A 54 22.99 13.59 -24.62
N ILE A 55 22.54 14.29 -23.58
CA ILE A 55 21.23 14.05 -22.96
C ILE A 55 20.10 14.17 -23.99
N THR A 56 20.13 15.20 -24.86
CA THR A 56 19.10 15.38 -25.89
C THR A 56 19.12 14.28 -26.96
N GLN A 57 20.26 13.63 -27.21
CA GLN A 57 20.39 12.51 -28.15
C GLN A 57 20.02 11.16 -27.53
N VAL A 58 20.33 10.95 -26.25
CA VAL A 58 20.12 9.68 -25.56
C VAL A 58 18.71 9.56 -25.00
N LEU A 59 18.07 10.66 -24.58
CA LEU A 59 16.68 10.64 -24.10
C LEU A 59 15.69 10.06 -25.13
N PRO A 60 15.71 10.49 -26.41
CA PRO A 60 14.83 9.92 -27.43
C PRO A 60 15.19 8.48 -27.78
N ALA A 61 16.48 8.12 -27.77
CA ALA A 61 16.95 6.78 -28.10
C ALA A 61 16.54 5.74 -27.04
N HIS A 62 16.49 6.12 -25.76
CA HIS A 62 15.93 5.28 -24.69
C HIS A 62 14.40 5.26 -24.68
N ALA A 63 13.74 6.25 -25.27
CA ALA A 63 12.28 6.24 -25.41
C ALA A 63 11.78 5.28 -26.52
N ALA A 64 12.69 4.75 -27.36
CA ALA A 64 12.36 3.98 -28.55
C ALA A 64 13.02 2.58 -28.59
N THR A 65 13.30 1.96 -27.43
CA THR A 65 13.50 0.50 -27.41
C THR A 65 12.17 -0.16 -27.73
N ASP A 66 12.06 -0.65 -28.97
CA ASP A 66 10.90 -1.33 -29.54
C ASP A 66 10.68 -2.65 -28.77
N THR A 67 10.12 -2.52 -27.57
CA THR A 67 9.92 -3.64 -26.66
C THR A 67 8.70 -4.40 -27.16
N PRO A 68 8.83 -5.70 -27.46
CA PRO A 68 7.72 -6.47 -27.97
C PRO A 68 6.59 -6.49 -26.94
N ARG A 69 5.37 -6.25 -27.42
CA ARG A 69 4.17 -6.24 -26.58
C ARG A 69 4.03 -7.57 -25.84
N PRO A 70 3.71 -7.54 -24.53
CA PRO A 70 3.44 -8.76 -23.79
C PRO A 70 2.29 -9.55 -24.41
N THR A 71 2.36 -10.87 -24.32
CA THR A 71 1.27 -11.75 -24.77
C THR A 71 0.05 -11.61 -23.85
N ASN A 72 -1.15 -11.89 -24.36
CA ASN A 72 -2.38 -11.84 -23.56
C ASN A 72 -2.32 -12.76 -22.32
N ARG A 73 -1.63 -13.90 -22.43
CA ARG A 73 -1.41 -14.81 -21.29
C ARG A 73 -0.54 -14.17 -20.22
N GLN A 74 0.54 -13.48 -20.60
CA GLN A 74 1.39 -12.75 -19.66
C GLN A 74 0.63 -11.60 -18.98
N LEU A 75 -0.18 -10.87 -19.74
CA LEU A 75 -1.04 -9.81 -19.20
C LEU A 75 -2.06 -10.34 -18.19
N ALA A 76 -2.72 -11.47 -18.50
CA ALA A 76 -3.67 -12.09 -17.58
C ALA A 76 -2.99 -12.58 -16.29
N LEU A 77 -1.83 -13.25 -16.40
CA LEU A 77 -1.04 -13.67 -15.24
C LEU A 77 -0.54 -12.47 -14.43
N PHE A 78 -0.13 -11.38 -15.10
CA PHE A 78 0.27 -10.15 -14.43
C PHE A 78 -0.89 -9.52 -13.67
N GLY A 79 -2.06 -9.44 -14.29
CA GLY A 79 -3.28 -8.95 -13.65
C GLY A 79 -3.66 -9.78 -12.43
N LEU A 80 -3.59 -11.11 -12.52
CA LEU A 80 -3.87 -12.02 -11.41
C LEU A 80 -2.86 -11.86 -10.26
N ASN A 81 -1.57 -11.85 -10.59
CA ASN A 81 -0.50 -11.61 -9.61
C ASN A 81 -0.62 -10.23 -8.96
N SER A 82 -1.13 -9.24 -9.69
CA SER A 82 -1.41 -7.90 -9.17
C SER A 82 -2.65 -7.88 -8.27
N ALA A 83 -3.69 -8.66 -8.56
CA ALA A 83 -4.96 -8.63 -7.84
C ALA A 83 -4.92 -9.36 -6.49
N ILE A 84 -4.31 -10.55 -6.42
CA ILE A 84 -4.29 -11.41 -5.22
C ILE A 84 -3.83 -10.68 -3.94
N PRO A 85 -2.73 -9.92 -3.94
CA PRO A 85 -2.28 -9.19 -2.76
C PRO A 85 -3.33 -8.22 -2.24
N PHE A 86 -4.01 -7.53 -3.16
CA PHE A 86 -5.02 -6.53 -2.84
C PHE A 86 -6.36 -7.15 -2.41
N VAL A 87 -6.70 -8.36 -2.88
CA VAL A 87 -7.83 -9.12 -2.33
C VAL A 87 -7.60 -9.41 -0.86
N VAL A 88 -6.40 -9.88 -0.50
CA VAL A 88 -6.05 -10.20 0.89
C VAL A 88 -6.00 -8.95 1.74
N PHE A 89 -5.41 -7.87 1.22
CA PHE A 89 -5.41 -6.56 1.88
C PHE A 89 -6.85 -6.09 2.17
N GLY A 90 -7.72 -6.02 1.15
CA GLY A 90 -9.10 -5.56 1.33
C GLY A 90 -9.94 -6.46 2.24
N MET A 91 -9.67 -7.77 2.23
CA MET A 91 -10.33 -8.72 3.14
C MET A 91 -9.95 -8.45 4.59
N LEU A 92 -8.66 -8.28 4.87
CA LEU A 92 -8.17 -8.01 6.22
C LEU A 92 -8.60 -6.64 6.72
N ASP A 93 -8.52 -5.61 5.87
CA ASP A 93 -8.93 -4.24 6.17
C ASP A 93 -10.38 -4.18 6.66
N ASN A 94 -11.33 -4.68 5.85
CA ASN A 94 -12.74 -4.68 6.22
C ASN A 94 -13.05 -5.62 7.39
N SER A 95 -12.40 -6.80 7.48
CA SER A 95 -12.67 -7.74 8.58
C SER A 95 -12.20 -7.19 9.93
N ILE A 96 -11.02 -6.58 9.97
CA ILE A 96 -10.45 -5.98 11.19
C ILE A 96 -11.22 -4.73 11.56
N MET A 97 -11.63 -3.90 10.60
CA MET A 97 -12.51 -2.76 10.86
C MET A 97 -13.82 -3.19 11.52
N ILE A 98 -14.48 -4.23 11.00
CA ILE A 98 -15.78 -4.68 11.53
C ILE A 98 -15.63 -5.30 12.92
N LEU A 99 -14.71 -6.26 13.08
CA LEU A 99 -14.51 -6.97 14.36
C LEU A 99 -13.84 -6.07 15.41
N GLY A 100 -12.83 -5.31 14.99
CA GLY A 100 -12.09 -4.40 15.85
C GLY A 100 -12.86 -3.12 16.15
N GLY A 101 -13.76 -2.68 15.26
CA GLY A 101 -14.61 -1.51 15.48
C GLY A 101 -15.48 -1.68 16.72
N ASP A 102 -16.07 -2.85 16.91
CA ASP A 102 -16.83 -3.17 18.13
C ASP A 102 -15.96 -3.16 19.39
N VAL A 103 -14.75 -3.73 19.31
CA VAL A 103 -13.81 -3.73 20.44
C VAL A 103 -13.36 -2.31 20.80
N VAL A 104 -13.10 -1.47 19.79
CA VAL A 104 -12.74 -0.05 20.00
C VAL A 104 -13.93 0.73 20.55
N ASP A 105 -15.14 0.42 20.12
CA ASP A 105 -16.37 1.05 20.62
C ASP A 105 -16.57 0.76 22.11
N ASP A 106 -16.39 -0.49 22.53
CA ASP A 106 -16.51 -0.91 23.93
C ASP A 106 -15.42 -0.25 24.82
N LEU A 107 -14.16 -0.22 24.35
CA LEU A 107 -13.02 0.25 25.13
C LEU A 107 -12.85 1.78 25.15
N VAL A 108 -13.04 2.40 23.99
CA VAL A 108 -12.69 3.80 23.72
C VAL A 108 -13.94 4.65 23.48
N GLY A 109 -14.96 4.09 22.83
CA GLY A 109 -16.22 4.77 22.57
C GLY A 109 -16.93 5.21 23.85
N SER A 110 -17.00 4.31 24.83
CA SER A 110 -17.60 4.58 26.15
C SER A 110 -16.84 5.62 26.98
N THR A 111 -15.50 5.67 26.85
CA THR A 111 -14.63 6.54 27.65
C THR A 111 -14.41 7.92 27.02
N LEU A 112 -14.36 8.01 25.70
CA LEU A 112 -14.14 9.25 24.94
C LEU A 112 -15.40 9.81 24.28
N GLN A 113 -16.57 9.19 24.48
CA GLN A 113 -17.86 9.57 23.89
C GLN A 113 -17.79 9.67 22.35
N LEU A 114 -17.05 8.76 21.73
CA LEU A 114 -16.93 8.70 20.28
C LEU A 114 -18.16 8.03 19.65
N SER A 115 -18.48 8.41 18.42
CA SER A 115 -19.51 7.70 17.65
C SER A 115 -19.00 6.35 17.19
N THR A 116 -19.91 5.40 16.99
CA THR A 116 -19.60 4.07 16.43
C THR A 116 -18.84 4.16 15.11
N LEU A 117 -19.18 5.13 14.26
CA LEU A 117 -18.47 5.41 13.00
C LEU A 117 -17.04 5.92 13.22
N ALA A 118 -16.79 6.69 14.29
CA ALA A 118 -15.44 7.14 14.64
C ALA A 118 -14.58 5.99 15.19
N CYS A 119 -15.17 5.10 16.01
CA CYS A 119 -14.51 3.88 16.48
C CYS A 119 -14.14 2.96 15.31
N ALA A 120 -15.05 2.79 14.34
CA ALA A 120 -14.77 2.05 13.11
C ALA A 120 -13.64 2.68 12.28
N ALA A 121 -13.61 4.01 12.15
CA ALA A 121 -12.53 4.71 11.46
C ALA A 121 -11.17 4.49 12.15
N ILE A 122 -11.12 4.51 13.49
CA ILE A 122 -9.91 4.18 14.25
C ILE A 122 -9.50 2.73 13.99
N ALA A 123 -10.43 1.77 14.03
CA ALA A 123 -10.15 0.38 13.73
C ALA A 123 -9.61 0.20 12.29
N ASN A 124 -10.13 0.94 11.31
CA ASN A 124 -9.61 0.95 9.94
C ASN A 124 -8.16 1.45 9.88
N THR A 125 -7.81 2.50 10.62
CA THR A 125 -6.41 2.98 10.63
C THR A 125 -5.43 1.92 11.15
N PHE A 126 -5.84 1.14 12.15
CA PHE A 126 -5.03 0.01 12.63
C PHE A 126 -4.97 -1.11 11.60
N ALA A 127 -6.09 -1.41 10.93
CA ALA A 127 -6.17 -2.41 9.88
C ALA A 127 -5.27 -2.09 8.69
N ASP A 128 -5.22 -0.83 8.25
CA ASP A 128 -4.32 -0.35 7.20
C ASP A 128 -2.83 -0.57 7.55
N VAL A 129 -2.44 -0.24 8.79
CA VAL A 129 -1.06 -0.44 9.27
C VAL A 129 -0.70 -1.93 9.28
N LEU A 130 -1.62 -2.79 9.72
CA LEU A 130 -1.44 -4.24 9.70
C LEU A 130 -1.42 -4.80 8.27
N GLY A 131 -2.28 -4.29 7.40
CA GLY A 131 -2.38 -4.68 5.98
C GLY A 131 -1.10 -4.36 5.21
N ILE A 132 -0.48 -3.21 5.46
CA ILE A 132 0.83 -2.85 4.89
C ILE A 132 1.93 -3.75 5.47
N SER A 133 1.87 -4.10 6.76
CA SER A 133 2.86 -4.96 7.42
C SER A 133 2.86 -6.39 6.86
N ILE A 134 1.72 -6.85 6.34
CA ILE A 134 1.56 -8.14 5.66
C ILE A 134 2.10 -8.08 4.21
N GLY A 135 2.41 -6.89 3.68
CA GLY A 135 2.93 -6.66 2.32
C GLY A 135 4.18 -7.47 1.96
N ASN A 136 5.06 -7.75 2.93
CA ASN A 136 6.23 -8.61 2.71
C ASN A 136 5.86 -10.10 2.55
N THR A 137 4.64 -10.50 2.91
CA THR A 137 4.12 -11.88 2.81
C THR A 137 3.44 -12.13 1.47
N VAL A 138 3.32 -11.11 0.62
CA VAL A 138 2.62 -11.21 -0.67
C VAL A 138 3.33 -12.15 -1.65
N GLU A 139 4.67 -12.14 -1.67
CA GLU A 139 5.45 -13.11 -2.45
C GLU A 139 5.28 -14.53 -1.90
N ALA A 140 5.18 -14.67 -0.57
CA ALA A 140 4.89 -15.95 0.08
C ALA A 140 3.45 -16.43 -0.17
N LEU A 141 2.49 -15.53 -0.30
CA LEU A 141 1.10 -15.86 -0.61
C LEU A 141 0.92 -16.21 -2.07
N SER A 142 1.53 -15.45 -2.98
CA SER A 142 1.48 -15.72 -4.42
C SER A 142 2.09 -17.10 -4.75
N SER A 143 3.23 -17.42 -4.12
CA SER A 143 3.84 -18.75 -4.22
C SER A 143 2.98 -19.86 -3.60
N ARG A 144 2.28 -19.59 -2.48
CA ARG A 144 1.32 -20.54 -1.87
C ARG A 144 0.08 -20.79 -2.72
N CYS A 145 -0.41 -19.78 -3.44
CA CYS A 145 -1.55 -19.92 -4.35
C CYS A 145 -1.17 -20.64 -5.66
N GLY A 146 0.11 -20.95 -5.88
CA GLY A 146 0.58 -21.71 -7.05
C GLY A 146 0.39 -20.97 -8.37
N VAL A 147 0.25 -19.64 -8.33
CA VAL A 147 -0.01 -18.85 -9.54
C VAL A 147 1.30 -18.65 -10.31
N PRO A 148 1.34 -18.97 -11.61
CA PRO A 148 2.54 -18.77 -12.41
C PRO A 148 2.94 -17.30 -12.50
N SER A 149 4.23 -17.01 -12.32
CA SER A 149 4.78 -15.66 -12.56
C SER A 149 4.57 -15.23 -14.01
N ALA A 150 4.20 -13.97 -14.19
CA ALA A 150 3.93 -13.40 -15.52
C ALA A 150 5.17 -13.26 -16.40
N ASN A 151 6.38 -13.39 -15.82
CA ASN A 151 7.68 -13.32 -16.48
C ASN A 151 7.74 -12.19 -17.52
N LEU A 152 7.40 -10.98 -17.08
CA LEU A 152 7.55 -9.76 -17.89
C LEU A 152 8.97 -9.24 -17.76
N THR A 153 9.54 -8.74 -18.86
CA THR A 153 10.80 -7.99 -18.79
C THR A 153 10.57 -6.66 -18.08
N GLN A 154 11.62 -6.06 -17.50
CA GLN A 154 11.51 -4.77 -16.82
C GLN A 154 10.93 -3.69 -17.73
N ALA A 155 11.41 -3.63 -18.98
CA ALA A 155 10.91 -2.69 -19.97
C ALA A 155 9.43 -2.96 -20.38
N GLN A 156 8.95 -4.22 -20.32
CA GLN A 156 7.53 -4.53 -20.50
C GLN A 156 6.67 -4.10 -19.30
N ALA A 157 7.17 -4.25 -18.08
CA ALA A 157 6.47 -3.84 -16.85
C ALA A 157 6.29 -2.31 -16.77
N GLU A 158 7.25 -1.56 -17.32
CA GLU A 158 7.20 -0.09 -17.38
C GLU A 158 6.21 0.46 -18.42
N MET A 159 5.71 -0.39 -19.32
CA MET A 159 4.72 0.02 -20.34
C MET A 159 3.46 0.60 -19.68
N PRO A 160 2.95 1.76 -20.15
CA PRO A 160 1.75 2.39 -19.58
C PRO A 160 0.52 1.46 -19.57
N MET A 161 0.38 0.60 -20.58
CA MET A 161 -0.70 -0.40 -20.64
C MET A 161 -0.61 -1.40 -19.49
N VAL A 162 0.58 -1.92 -19.20
CA VAL A 162 0.81 -2.89 -18.12
C VAL A 162 0.58 -2.22 -16.76
N ARG A 163 1.09 -1.00 -16.57
CA ARG A 163 0.85 -0.22 -15.34
C ARG A 163 -0.63 0.03 -15.09
N ARG A 164 -1.38 0.45 -16.12
CA ARG A 164 -2.84 0.66 -16.03
C ARG A 164 -3.58 -0.64 -15.71
N LEU A 165 -3.17 -1.75 -16.33
CA LEU A 165 -3.75 -3.07 -16.04
C LEU A 165 -3.50 -3.46 -14.58
N GLY A 166 -2.29 -3.27 -14.06
CA GLY A 166 -1.94 -3.56 -12.67
C GLY A 166 -2.77 -2.74 -11.70
N LEU A 167 -2.95 -1.44 -11.96
CA LEU A 167 -3.84 -0.56 -11.20
C LEU A 167 -5.29 -1.05 -11.23
N ALA A 168 -5.82 -1.35 -12.41
CA ALA A 168 -7.21 -1.79 -12.57
C ALA A 168 -7.47 -3.15 -11.88
N CYS A 169 -6.59 -4.13 -12.08
CA CYS A 169 -6.68 -5.44 -11.43
C CYS A 169 -6.48 -5.32 -9.91
N GLY A 170 -5.59 -4.44 -9.46
CA GLY A 170 -5.38 -4.17 -8.05
C GLY A 170 -6.61 -3.56 -7.39
N SER A 171 -7.18 -2.49 -7.96
CA SER A 171 -8.44 -1.89 -7.49
C SER A 171 -9.59 -2.89 -7.45
N PHE A 172 -9.71 -3.73 -8.49
CA PHE A 172 -10.71 -4.79 -8.51
C PHE A 172 -10.45 -5.83 -7.41
N GLY A 173 -9.19 -6.16 -7.17
CA GLY A 173 -8.77 -7.02 -6.05
C GLY A 173 -9.22 -6.46 -4.70
N ILE A 174 -8.97 -5.16 -4.44
CA ILE A 174 -9.44 -4.48 -3.22
C ILE A 174 -10.95 -4.63 -3.11
N LEU A 175 -11.70 -4.31 -4.16
CA LEU A 175 -13.16 -4.38 -4.16
C LEU A 175 -13.67 -5.79 -3.78
N VAL A 176 -13.13 -6.83 -4.41
CA VAL A 176 -13.50 -8.22 -4.09
C VAL A 176 -13.09 -8.57 -2.66
N GLY A 177 -11.89 -8.17 -2.24
CA GLY A 177 -11.40 -8.34 -0.88
C GLY A 177 -12.33 -7.72 0.15
N CYS A 178 -12.72 -6.48 -0.02
CA CYS A 178 -13.63 -5.77 0.89
C CYS A 178 -14.99 -6.47 0.98
N VAL A 179 -15.53 -6.98 -0.14
CA VAL A 179 -16.78 -7.75 -0.13
C VAL A 179 -16.63 -9.02 0.70
N ILE A 180 -15.53 -9.75 0.55
CA ILE A 180 -15.25 -10.94 1.36
C ILE A 180 -15.06 -10.55 2.83
N GLY A 181 -14.34 -9.45 3.09
CA GLY A 181 -14.07 -8.94 4.45
C GLY A 181 -15.32 -8.46 5.20
N MET A 182 -16.45 -8.26 4.51
CA MET A 182 -17.74 -8.02 5.17
C MET A 182 -18.40 -9.30 5.70
N SER A 183 -17.83 -10.49 5.47
CA SER A 183 -18.39 -11.75 5.96
C SER A 183 -18.65 -11.80 7.48
N PRO A 184 -17.85 -11.16 8.36
CA PRO A 184 -18.15 -11.16 9.80
C PRO A 184 -19.53 -10.59 10.15
N LEU A 185 -20.07 -9.65 9.35
CA LEU A 185 -21.41 -9.09 9.57
C LEU A 185 -22.51 -10.16 9.52
N LEU A 186 -22.30 -11.26 8.79
CA LEU A 186 -23.28 -12.35 8.73
C LEU A 186 -23.39 -13.13 10.05
N PHE A 187 -22.44 -12.98 10.96
CA PHE A 187 -22.34 -13.72 12.21
C PHE A 187 -22.44 -12.82 13.46
N MET A 188 -22.60 -11.51 13.28
CA MET A 188 -22.77 -10.58 14.40
C MET A 188 -24.24 -10.43 14.77
N ASP A 189 -24.57 -10.74 16.04
CA ASP A 189 -25.92 -10.57 16.58
C ASP A 189 -26.22 -9.08 16.86
N HIS A 190 -26.63 -8.36 15.82
CA HIS A 190 -26.97 -6.95 15.91
C HIS A 190 -28.12 -6.64 16.89
N ASP A 191 -29.11 -7.53 16.97
CA ASP A 191 -30.26 -7.35 17.86
C ASP A 191 -29.86 -7.45 19.34
N ALA A 192 -28.93 -8.36 19.67
CA ALA A 192 -28.44 -8.51 21.03
C ALA A 192 -27.61 -7.29 21.49
N LYS A 193 -26.83 -6.68 20.59
CA LYS A 193 -26.07 -5.46 20.88
C LYS A 193 -26.99 -4.27 21.08
N ALA A 194 -27.95 -4.06 20.17
CA ALA A 194 -28.93 -2.98 20.29
C ALA A 194 -29.77 -3.09 21.57
N LEU A 195 -30.16 -4.30 21.97
CA LEU A 195 -30.90 -4.55 23.21
C LEU A 195 -30.02 -4.30 24.44
N LYS A 196 -28.74 -4.70 24.43
CA LYS A 196 -27.79 -4.38 25.51
C LYS A 196 -27.55 -2.89 25.64
N ASP A 197 -27.39 -2.17 24.53
CA ASP A 197 -27.18 -0.72 24.54
C ASP A 197 -28.43 0.02 25.02
N ALA A 198 -29.62 -0.45 24.64
CA ALA A 198 -30.88 0.07 25.15
C ALA A 198 -31.04 -0.24 26.65
N PHE A 199 -30.68 -1.45 27.07
CA PHE A 199 -30.71 -1.86 28.47
C PHE A 199 -29.76 -1.02 29.32
N ALA A 200 -28.51 -0.84 28.90
CA ALA A 200 -27.49 -0.05 29.60
C ALA A 200 -27.84 1.45 29.70
N LYS A 201 -28.70 1.96 28.80
CA LYS A 201 -29.22 3.34 28.93
C LYS A 201 -30.34 3.45 29.97
N VAL A 202 -31.04 2.36 30.25
CA VAL A 202 -32.16 2.34 31.19
C VAL A 202 -31.72 1.90 32.58
N ASP A 203 -30.84 0.89 32.67
CA ASP A 203 -30.14 0.44 33.87
C ASP A 203 -29.10 1.50 34.27
N THR A 204 -29.56 2.48 35.03
CA THR A 204 -28.78 3.67 35.40
C THR A 204 -27.94 3.40 36.64
N ASP A 205 -28.33 2.42 37.44
CA ASP A 205 -27.62 2.01 38.65
C ASP A 205 -26.61 0.88 38.44
N GLY A 206 -26.59 0.27 37.26
CA GLY A 206 -25.63 -0.77 36.87
C GLY A 206 -25.87 -2.09 37.61
N SER A 207 -27.09 -2.30 38.10
CA SER A 207 -27.49 -3.51 38.81
C SER A 207 -27.53 -4.75 37.91
N GLY A 208 -27.58 -4.56 36.59
CA GLY A 208 -27.75 -5.64 35.61
C GLY A 208 -29.18 -6.16 35.54
N ALA A 209 -30.14 -5.47 36.15
CA ALA A 209 -31.57 -5.76 36.13
C ALA A 209 -32.36 -4.49 35.81
N LEU A 210 -33.52 -4.64 35.16
CA LEU A 210 -34.39 -3.52 34.82
C LEU A 210 -35.43 -3.35 35.95
N GLU A 211 -35.14 -2.49 36.93
CA GLU A 211 -36.05 -2.31 38.06
C GLU A 211 -37.29 -1.46 37.67
N LEU A 212 -38.42 -1.69 38.33
CA LEU A 212 -39.68 -0.93 38.09
C LEU A 212 -39.49 0.61 38.07
N PRO A 213 -38.67 1.23 38.94
CA PRO A 213 -38.44 2.67 38.90
C PRO A 213 -37.74 3.14 37.63
N GLU A 214 -36.78 2.36 37.11
CA GLU A 214 -36.03 2.66 35.89
C GLU A 214 -36.88 2.44 34.65
N LEU A 215 -37.65 1.35 34.64
CA LEU A 215 -38.62 1.06 33.60
C LEU A 215 -39.69 2.15 33.51
N ARG A 216 -40.21 2.63 34.65
CA ARG A 216 -41.16 3.76 34.69
C ARG A 216 -40.54 5.05 34.14
N ARG A 217 -39.28 5.34 34.45
CA ARG A 217 -38.58 6.52 33.89
C ARG A 217 -38.38 6.39 32.38
N ALA A 218 -38.01 5.22 31.89
CA ALA A 218 -37.85 4.96 30.46
C ALA A 218 -39.18 5.10 29.71
N LEU A 219 -40.27 4.54 30.25
CA LEU A 219 -41.62 4.66 29.68
C LEU A 219 -42.15 6.10 29.69
N ALA A 220 -41.89 6.84 30.78
CA ALA A 220 -42.24 8.26 30.86
C ALA A 220 -41.44 9.11 29.84
N GLY A 221 -40.14 8.81 29.65
CA GLY A 221 -39.31 9.44 28.63
C GLY A 221 -39.72 9.11 27.19
N ALA A 222 -40.35 7.95 26.98
CA ALA A 222 -40.89 7.52 25.69
C ALA A 222 -42.31 8.05 25.39
N GLY A 223 -42.93 8.81 26.32
CA GLY A 223 -44.27 9.36 26.14
C GLY A 223 -45.41 8.34 26.29
N LEU A 224 -45.11 7.15 26.81
CA LEU A 224 -46.09 6.11 27.13
C LEU A 224 -46.58 6.31 28.57
N GLN A 225 -47.32 7.39 28.81
CA GLN A 225 -48.09 7.55 30.04
C GLN A 225 -49.49 6.95 29.82
N ASP A 226 -49.64 5.70 30.26
CA ASP A 226 -50.80 5.21 31.02
C ASP A 226 -50.67 3.69 31.18
N VAL A 227 -50.24 3.28 32.38
CA VAL A 227 -50.75 2.06 33.00
C VAL A 227 -51.04 2.47 34.45
N ASP A 228 -52.29 2.86 34.67
CA ASP A 228 -52.87 3.11 35.99
C ASP A 228 -52.62 1.91 36.93
N ASP A 229 -52.19 2.27 38.15
CA ASP A 229 -52.02 1.55 39.43
C ASP A 229 -51.97 0.00 39.47
#